data_AF-A0A7W1AHP6-F1
#
_entry.id   AF-A0A7W1AHP6-F1
#
_cell.length_a   1.000
_cell.length_b   1.000
_cell.length_c   1.000
_cell.angle_alpha   90.00
_cell.angle_beta   90.00
_cell.angle_gamma   90.00
#
_symmetry.space_group_name_H-M   'P 1'
#
loop_
_entity.id
_entity.type
_entity.pdbx_description
1 polymer ?
#
loop_
_entity_poly.entity_id
_entity_poly.type
_entity_poly.pdbx_seq_one_letter_code
_entity_poly.pdbx_strand_id
1 'polypeptide(L)'
;MEIVPIRPPPKRRSNALEEPIESGEIDVSRRSLIIRSQSQPMPVQMPVPEQLPVGTFVPPIQSAPIPQAPPAKRSTFIVWLVLALIATAASIVVPLMLKPAVTPNAPNLEPIAALIGTAIDGEARAAQIRIDAFASSSMLRAAIATDPQTLADMARDKDLTFPVKDGETLEVFQINGDKRNSMLRVPASAQTIDSVAPGKTLVESRLDGIVIVVGAKVTAPHSDIAGEVALSAALDLTAVKERLAAVVDEGIVMGLSMPVIVVKSTGVKGNVVSIPIPTKVTDAKLSLSAIVRPPQPASSLTAVRIGGFGLAGLFFLLFLVALLRR
;
A
#
# COMPACT_ATOMS: atom_id res chain seq x y z
N MET A 1 -10.71 4.93 -82.68
CA MET A 1 -10.73 5.22 -81.23
C MET A 1 -10.65 6.72 -81.08
N GLU A 2 -11.78 7.34 -80.78
CA GLU A 2 -11.95 8.80 -80.71
C GLU A 2 -11.61 9.26 -79.29
N ILE A 3 -10.59 10.08 -79.15
CA ILE A 3 -10.09 10.57 -77.85
C ILE A 3 -10.92 11.80 -77.49
N VAL A 4 -11.86 11.64 -76.56
CA VAL A 4 -12.69 12.73 -76.03
C VAL A 4 -11.87 13.52 -74.99
N PRO A 5 -11.67 14.84 -75.17
CA PRO A 5 -10.91 15.65 -74.23
C PRO A 5 -11.71 15.94 -72.95
N ILE A 6 -11.13 15.58 -71.81
CA ILE A 6 -11.70 15.80 -70.47
C ILE A 6 -11.52 17.28 -70.10
N ARG A 7 -12.64 17.99 -69.84
CA ARG A 7 -12.64 19.37 -69.35
C ARG A 7 -12.15 19.44 -67.90
N PRO A 8 -11.31 20.43 -67.55
CA PRO A 8 -10.85 20.63 -66.18
C PRO A 8 -11.98 21.14 -65.26
N PRO A 9 -11.97 20.78 -63.97
CA PRO A 9 -13.00 21.19 -63.01
C PRO A 9 -12.91 22.69 -62.67
N PRO A 10 -14.05 23.33 -62.32
CA PRO A 10 -14.11 24.75 -62.00
C PRO A 10 -13.38 25.07 -60.68
N LYS A 11 -12.57 26.13 -60.71
CA LYS A 11 -11.90 26.71 -59.53
C LYS A 11 -12.93 27.18 -58.50
N ARG A 12 -12.96 26.51 -57.36
CA ARG A 12 -13.78 26.86 -56.18
C ARG A 12 -13.16 28.10 -55.52
N ARG A 13 -13.80 29.27 -55.66
CA ARG A 13 -13.48 30.48 -54.89
C ARG A 13 -13.89 30.24 -53.43
N SER A 14 -12.90 30.10 -52.54
CA SER A 14 -13.11 30.20 -51.10
C SER A 14 -13.25 31.67 -50.72
N ASN A 15 -14.47 32.10 -50.41
CA ASN A 15 -14.72 33.37 -49.72
C ASN A 15 -14.18 33.24 -48.30
N ALA A 16 -13.07 33.94 -48.04
CA ALA A 16 -12.62 34.27 -46.70
C ALA A 16 -13.56 35.34 -46.13
N LEU A 17 -14.42 34.95 -45.20
CA LEU A 17 -14.97 35.85 -44.20
C LEU A 17 -14.23 35.48 -42.91
N GLU A 18 -13.12 36.18 -42.67
CA GLU A 18 -12.46 36.25 -41.37
C GLU A 18 -13.39 37.01 -40.43
N GLU A 19 -14.14 36.28 -39.61
CA GLU A 19 -14.71 36.86 -38.39
C GLU A 19 -13.58 36.94 -37.34
N PRO A 20 -13.27 38.14 -36.82
CA PRO A 20 -12.31 38.28 -35.74
C PRO A 20 -12.89 37.60 -34.49
N ILE A 21 -12.26 36.51 -34.07
CA ILE A 21 -12.54 35.88 -32.78
C ILE A 21 -12.06 36.86 -31.71
N GLU A 22 -13.00 37.61 -31.16
CA GLU A 22 -12.82 38.50 -30.03
C GLU A 22 -12.38 37.64 -28.83
N SER A 23 -11.07 37.67 -28.56
CA SER A 23 -10.45 36.97 -27.44
C SER A 23 -10.94 37.65 -26.16
N GLY A 24 -12.01 37.11 -25.59
CA GLY A 24 -12.41 37.40 -24.23
C GLY A 24 -11.30 36.96 -23.28
N GLU A 25 -10.46 37.90 -22.90
CA GLU A 25 -9.51 37.80 -21.80
C GLU A 25 -10.30 37.55 -20.52
N ILE A 26 -10.47 36.28 -20.17
CA ILE A 26 -11.03 35.89 -18.87
C ILE A 26 -9.92 36.18 -17.85
N ASP A 27 -9.96 37.38 -17.27
CA ASP A 27 -9.22 37.75 -16.07
C ASP A 27 -9.71 36.87 -14.90
N VAL A 28 -9.16 35.66 -14.82
CA VAL A 28 -9.37 34.77 -13.67
C VAL A 28 -8.56 35.34 -12.53
N SER A 29 -9.13 36.35 -11.88
CA SER A 29 -8.64 36.92 -10.63
C SER A 29 -8.37 35.77 -9.66
N ARG A 30 -7.08 35.46 -9.47
CA ARG A 30 -6.57 34.44 -8.56
C ARG A 30 -6.91 34.83 -7.12
N ARG A 31 -8.16 34.64 -6.71
CA ARG A 31 -8.51 34.53 -5.30
C ARG A 31 -7.94 33.21 -4.80
N SER A 32 -6.68 33.26 -4.40
CA SER A 32 -6.08 32.28 -3.50
C SER A 32 -6.93 32.25 -2.23
N LEU A 33 -7.90 31.34 -2.19
CA LEU A 33 -8.62 30.98 -0.99
C LEU A 33 -7.62 30.21 -0.11
N ILE A 34 -6.81 30.96 0.64
CA ILE A 34 -5.98 30.44 1.71
C ILE A 34 -6.96 30.00 2.79
N ILE A 35 -7.42 28.75 2.69
CA ILE A 35 -8.09 28.07 3.79
C ILE A 35 -6.99 27.76 4.81
N ARG A 36 -6.64 28.74 5.64
CA ARG A 36 -6.04 28.49 6.94
C ARG A 36 -7.11 27.82 7.78
N SER A 37 -7.19 26.49 7.70
CA SER A 37 -7.87 25.68 8.70
C SER A 37 -7.07 25.79 10.01
N GLN A 38 -7.33 26.87 10.72
CA GLN A 38 -7.16 26.95 12.16
C GLN A 38 -8.02 25.88 12.80
N SER A 39 -7.39 24.97 13.52
CA SER A 39 -7.83 24.53 14.85
C SER A 39 -6.89 23.42 15.29
N GLN A 40 -5.75 23.80 15.86
CA GLN A 40 -5.07 22.92 16.80
C GLN A 40 -6.05 22.68 17.95
N PRO A 41 -6.38 21.42 18.29
CA PRO A 41 -7.04 21.13 19.55
C PRO A 41 -6.09 21.52 20.66
N MET A 42 -6.48 22.52 21.47
CA MET A 42 -5.79 22.83 22.70
C MET A 42 -5.70 21.56 23.56
N PRO A 43 -4.56 21.28 24.20
CA PRO A 43 -4.52 20.27 25.25
C PRO A 43 -5.45 20.74 26.37
N VAL A 44 -6.56 20.03 26.58
CA VAL A 44 -7.37 20.15 27.78
C VAL A 44 -6.49 19.72 28.95
N GLN A 45 -5.92 20.71 29.62
CA GLN A 45 -5.20 20.55 30.88
C GLN A 45 -6.24 20.15 31.92
N MET A 46 -6.30 18.86 32.27
CA MET A 46 -7.10 18.43 33.41
C MET A 46 -6.49 19.01 34.69
N PRO A 47 -7.30 19.63 35.56
CA PRO A 47 -6.82 20.11 36.85
C PRO A 47 -6.37 18.94 37.72
N VAL A 48 -5.17 19.10 38.29
CA VAL A 48 -4.65 18.32 39.40
C VAL A 48 -5.67 18.35 40.54
N PRO A 49 -6.09 17.20 41.12
CA PRO A 49 -6.88 17.22 42.33
C PRO A 49 -6.06 17.83 43.48
N GLU A 50 -6.55 19.01 43.86
CA GLU A 50 -6.42 19.75 45.10
C GLU A 50 -6.12 18.86 46.32
N GLN A 51 -4.94 19.06 46.89
CA GLN A 51 -4.57 18.55 48.21
C GLN A 51 -5.39 19.30 49.27
N LEU A 52 -6.31 18.59 49.92
CA LEU A 52 -7.03 19.09 51.09
C LEU A 52 -6.15 19.12 52.35
N PRO A 53 -6.45 20.03 53.30
CA PRO A 53 -5.53 20.50 54.32
C PRO A 53 -5.40 19.59 55.54
N VAL A 54 -4.17 19.58 56.06
CA VAL A 54 -3.77 19.61 57.48
C VAL A 54 -4.92 19.43 58.47
N GLY A 55 -5.12 18.17 58.88
CA GLY A 55 -5.92 17.80 60.04
C GLY A 55 -5.11 17.94 61.33
N THR A 56 -5.67 18.72 62.24
CA THR A 56 -5.21 19.11 63.57
C THR A 56 -4.68 17.95 64.41
N PHE A 57 -3.45 18.11 64.90
CA PHE A 57 -2.77 17.23 65.83
C PHE A 57 -3.40 17.39 67.23
N VAL A 58 -4.07 16.36 67.74
CA VAL A 58 -4.50 16.23 69.14
C VAL A 58 -3.63 15.16 69.80
N PRO A 59 -2.84 15.46 70.85
CA PRO A 59 -2.08 14.44 71.54
C PRO A 59 -2.98 13.61 72.46
N PRO A 60 -3.07 12.28 72.31
CA PRO A 60 -3.62 11.43 73.35
C PRO A 60 -2.59 11.21 74.47
N ILE A 61 -3.11 11.31 75.69
CA ILE A 61 -2.48 11.09 76.98
C ILE A 61 -1.68 9.79 76.98
N GLN A 62 -0.42 9.91 77.36
CA GLN A 62 0.57 8.84 77.45
C GLN A 62 0.30 7.99 78.70
N SER A 63 -0.46 6.91 78.54
CA SER A 63 -0.60 5.87 79.56
C SER A 63 0.69 5.05 79.61
N ALA A 64 1.22 4.88 80.83
CA ALA A 64 2.46 4.15 81.11
C ALA A 64 2.45 2.72 80.53
N PRO A 65 3.57 2.24 79.94
CA PRO A 65 3.66 0.90 79.37
C PRO A 65 3.65 -0.16 80.47
N ILE A 66 2.61 -0.99 80.48
CA ILE A 66 2.60 -2.27 81.17
C ILE A 66 3.61 -3.18 80.45
N PRO A 67 4.55 -3.83 81.15
CA PRO A 67 5.51 -4.74 80.53
C PRO A 67 4.77 -5.91 79.88
N GLN A 68 4.60 -5.85 78.56
CA GLN A 68 4.09 -6.96 77.78
C GLN A 68 5.17 -8.04 77.75
N ALA A 69 4.82 -9.23 78.22
CA ALA A 69 5.64 -10.42 78.07
C ALA A 69 6.08 -10.55 76.60
N PRO A 70 7.36 -10.89 76.32
CA PRO A 70 7.85 -10.99 74.96
C PRO A 70 6.89 -11.89 74.17
N PRO A 71 6.28 -11.41 73.07
CA PRO A 71 5.39 -12.24 72.28
C PRO A 71 6.20 -13.47 71.88
N ALA A 72 5.70 -14.64 72.27
CA ALA A 72 6.31 -15.91 71.93
C ALA A 72 6.63 -15.86 70.43
N LYS A 73 7.90 -16.08 70.05
CA LYS A 73 8.41 -16.11 68.66
C LYS A 73 7.70 -17.22 67.86
N ARG A 74 6.41 -17.06 67.60
CA ARG A 74 5.57 -17.96 66.83
C ARG A 74 5.73 -17.59 65.36
N SER A 75 6.69 -18.28 64.77
CA SER A 75 6.80 -18.66 63.36
C SER A 75 6.53 -17.57 62.31
N THR A 76 7.32 -16.50 62.34
CA THR A 76 7.58 -15.69 61.12
C THR A 76 7.99 -16.56 59.92
N PHE A 77 8.55 -17.74 60.17
CA PHE A 77 8.84 -18.78 59.18
C PHE A 77 7.63 -19.24 58.34
N ILE A 78 6.45 -19.41 58.96
CA ILE A 78 5.25 -19.85 58.24
C ILE A 78 4.78 -18.77 57.27
N VAL A 79 4.89 -17.49 57.66
CA VAL A 79 4.51 -16.35 56.79
C VAL A 79 5.38 -16.31 55.52
N TRP A 80 6.69 -16.53 55.66
CA TRP A 80 7.60 -16.57 54.50
C TRP A 80 7.35 -17.76 53.58
N LEU A 81 7.07 -18.95 54.13
CA LEU A 81 6.74 -20.13 53.33
C LEU A 81 5.43 -19.93 52.56
N VAL A 82 4.40 -19.36 53.20
CA VAL A 82 3.11 -19.06 52.57
C VAL A 82 3.27 -18.05 51.43
N LEU A 83 4.06 -16.98 51.63
CA LEU A 83 4.34 -16.00 50.57
C LEU A 83 5.07 -16.61 49.37
N ALA A 84 6.07 -17.47 49.60
CA ALA A 84 6.78 -18.17 48.53
C ALA A 84 5.84 -19.11 47.76
N LEU A 85 4.94 -19.81 48.47
CA LEU A 85 3.96 -20.71 47.87
C LEU A 85 2.94 -19.95 47.01
N ILE A 86 2.44 -18.79 47.48
CA ILE A 86 1.52 -17.92 46.73
C ILE A 86 2.19 -17.37 45.47
N ALA A 87 3.44 -16.88 45.57
CA ALA A 87 4.18 -16.38 44.41
C ALA A 87 4.42 -17.46 43.34
N THR A 88 4.73 -18.69 43.78
CA THR A 88 4.92 -19.84 42.90
C THR A 88 3.60 -20.26 42.23
N ALA A 89 2.50 -20.31 43.00
CA ALA A 89 1.18 -20.64 42.48
C ALA A 89 0.69 -19.59 41.47
N ALA A 90 0.88 -18.29 41.74
CA ALA A 90 0.53 -17.23 40.81
C ALA A 90 1.32 -17.34 39.48
N SER A 91 2.60 -17.70 39.55
CA SER A 91 3.45 -17.87 38.36
C SER A 91 3.02 -19.03 37.46
N ILE A 92 2.39 -20.08 38.02
CA ILE A 92 1.89 -21.24 37.29
C ILE A 92 0.46 -21.01 36.77
N VAL A 93 -0.41 -20.42 37.59
CA VAL A 93 -1.84 -20.26 37.27
C VAL A 93 -2.08 -19.18 36.21
N VAL A 94 -1.35 -18.05 36.26
CA VAL A 94 -1.52 -16.94 35.31
C VAL A 94 -1.35 -17.40 33.84
N PRO A 95 -0.28 -18.11 33.44
CA PRO A 95 -0.14 -18.56 32.04
C PRO A 95 -1.16 -19.65 31.64
N LEU A 96 -1.72 -20.41 32.58
CA LEU A 96 -2.79 -21.39 32.29
C LEU A 96 -4.15 -20.72 32.10
N MET A 97 -4.41 -19.61 32.82
CA MET A 97 -5.66 -18.83 32.76
C MET A 97 -5.68 -17.84 31.59
N LEU A 98 -4.51 -17.49 31.05
CA LEU A 98 -4.38 -16.83 29.75
C LEU A 98 -4.81 -17.83 28.67
N LYS A 99 -6.12 -17.88 28.40
CA LYS A 99 -6.68 -18.59 27.25
C LYS A 99 -5.82 -18.23 26.03
N PRO A 100 -5.39 -19.22 25.21
CA PRO A 100 -4.69 -18.90 23.97
C PRO A 100 -5.56 -17.88 23.24
N ALA A 101 -4.96 -16.73 22.92
CA ALA A 101 -5.65 -15.66 22.24
C ALA A 101 -6.42 -16.29 21.07
N VAL A 102 -7.74 -16.06 21.06
CA VAL A 102 -8.66 -16.49 20.01
C VAL A 102 -7.91 -16.39 18.68
N THR A 103 -7.92 -17.48 17.90
CA THR A 103 -7.32 -17.59 16.57
C THR A 103 -7.35 -16.22 15.93
N PRO A 104 -6.21 -15.59 15.63
CA PRO A 104 -6.21 -14.22 15.16
C PRO A 104 -7.08 -14.19 13.90
N ASN A 105 -8.32 -13.71 14.06
CA ASN A 105 -9.09 -13.12 12.96
C ASN A 105 -8.06 -12.25 12.27
N ALA A 106 -7.86 -12.37 10.96
CA ALA A 106 -6.81 -11.68 10.24
C ALA A 106 -7.17 -10.18 10.08
N PRO A 107 -7.24 -9.36 11.15
CA PRO A 107 -8.21 -8.28 11.22
C PRO A 107 -7.74 -7.05 10.44
N ASN A 108 -6.58 -7.10 9.78
CA ASN A 108 -5.92 -5.96 9.16
C ASN A 108 -5.44 -6.21 7.73
N LEU A 109 -5.76 -7.36 7.14
CA LEU A 109 -5.35 -7.64 5.76
C LEU A 109 -6.38 -7.17 4.72
N GLU A 110 -7.67 -7.12 5.07
CA GLU A 110 -8.72 -6.58 4.17
C GLU A 110 -8.45 -5.14 3.73
N PRO A 111 -8.06 -4.18 4.61
CA PRO A 111 -7.71 -2.83 4.19
C PRO A 111 -6.48 -2.79 3.27
N ILE A 112 -5.53 -3.71 3.44
CA ILE A 112 -4.34 -3.80 2.59
C ILE A 112 -4.72 -4.36 1.21
N ALA A 113 -5.57 -5.39 1.15
CA ALA A 113 -6.11 -5.90 -0.11
C ALA A 113 -6.91 -4.83 -0.86
N ALA A 114 -7.74 -4.05 -0.15
CA ALA A 114 -8.46 -2.92 -0.72
C ALA A 114 -7.51 -1.81 -1.22
N LEU A 115 -6.39 -1.57 -0.53
CA LEU A 115 -5.36 -0.62 -0.97
C LEU A 115 -4.70 -1.07 -2.28
N ILE A 116 -4.39 -2.37 -2.43
CA ILE A 116 -3.86 -2.94 -3.67
C ILE A 116 -4.87 -2.73 -4.81
N GLY A 117 -6.14 -3.07 -4.58
CA GLY A 117 -7.21 -2.88 -5.57
C GLY A 117 -7.37 -1.43 -6.01
N THR A 118 -7.34 -0.50 -5.04
CA THR A 118 -7.40 0.95 -5.32
C THR A 118 -6.17 1.43 -6.11
N ALA A 119 -4.98 0.90 -5.83
CA ALA A 119 -3.77 1.24 -6.57
C ALA A 119 -3.84 0.75 -8.02
N ILE A 120 -4.33 -0.47 -8.25
CA ILE A 120 -4.57 -1.04 -9.60
C ILE A 120 -5.56 -0.16 -10.37
N ASP A 121 -6.72 0.13 -9.76
CA ASP A 121 -7.77 0.94 -10.38
C ASP A 121 -7.27 2.37 -10.71
N GLY A 122 -6.49 2.95 -9.80
CA GLY A 122 -5.88 4.27 -9.96
C GLY A 122 -4.87 4.32 -11.11
N GLU A 123 -3.93 3.37 -11.15
CA GLU A 123 -2.90 3.34 -12.19
C GLU A 123 -3.49 2.99 -13.55
N ALA A 124 -4.45 2.07 -13.62
CA ALA A 124 -5.18 1.76 -14.85
C ALA A 124 -5.85 2.99 -15.45
N ARG A 125 -6.58 3.75 -14.63
CA ARG A 125 -7.23 4.99 -15.08
C ARG A 125 -6.19 6.03 -15.51
N ALA A 126 -5.11 6.17 -14.75
CA ALA A 126 -4.05 7.13 -15.08
C ALA A 126 -3.35 6.76 -16.39
N ALA A 127 -3.06 5.48 -16.60
CA ALA A 127 -2.47 4.96 -17.83
C ALA A 127 -3.42 5.16 -19.02
N GLN A 128 -4.73 4.90 -18.84
CA GLN A 128 -5.74 5.10 -19.88
C GLN A 128 -5.78 6.57 -20.35
N ILE A 129 -5.76 7.53 -19.43
CA ILE A 129 -5.75 8.96 -19.77
C ILE A 129 -4.48 9.32 -20.57
N ARG A 130 -3.32 8.79 -20.19
CA ARG A 130 -2.05 9.03 -20.91
C ARG A 130 -2.09 8.45 -22.32
N ILE A 131 -2.55 7.20 -22.46
CA ILE A 131 -2.58 6.53 -23.76
C ILE A 131 -3.58 7.17 -24.73
N ASP A 132 -4.72 7.65 -24.22
CA ASP A 132 -5.70 8.40 -25.01
C ASP A 132 -5.11 9.74 -25.49
N ALA A 133 -4.33 10.42 -24.64
CA ALA A 133 -3.62 11.63 -25.02
C ALA A 133 -2.62 11.36 -26.16
N PHE A 134 -1.85 10.27 -26.10
CA PHE A 134 -0.95 9.87 -27.18
C PHE A 134 -1.70 9.55 -28.47
N ALA A 135 -2.77 8.76 -28.39
CA ALA A 135 -3.60 8.42 -29.54
C ALA A 135 -4.27 9.65 -30.19
N SER A 136 -4.50 10.70 -29.40
CA SER A 136 -5.06 11.96 -29.88
C SER A 136 -4.06 12.85 -30.62
N SER A 137 -2.74 12.59 -30.50
CA SER A 137 -1.69 13.40 -31.11
C SER A 137 -1.78 13.38 -32.64
N SER A 138 -1.86 14.58 -33.24
CA SER A 138 -1.84 14.76 -34.70
C SER A 138 -0.57 14.18 -35.33
N MET A 139 0.56 14.32 -34.62
CA MET A 139 1.85 13.84 -35.07
C MET A 139 1.93 12.32 -35.10
N LEU A 140 1.40 11.64 -34.07
CA LEU A 140 1.34 10.19 -34.05
C LEU A 140 0.43 9.65 -35.17
N ARG A 141 -0.72 10.30 -35.40
CA ARG A 141 -1.62 9.94 -36.50
C ARG A 141 -0.96 10.05 -37.87
N ALA A 142 -0.15 11.09 -38.08
CA ALA A 142 0.62 11.27 -39.30
C ALA A 142 1.73 10.20 -39.43
N ALA A 143 2.47 9.93 -38.34
CA ALA A 143 3.55 8.97 -38.33
C ALA A 143 3.08 7.52 -38.54
N ILE A 144 1.85 7.16 -38.15
CA ILE A 144 1.33 5.81 -38.41
C ILE A 144 1.06 5.57 -39.90
N ALA A 145 0.87 6.63 -40.69
CA ALA A 145 0.75 6.53 -42.14
C ALA A 145 2.11 6.35 -42.85
N THR A 146 3.22 6.52 -42.12
CA THR A 146 4.57 6.32 -42.67
C THR A 146 5.09 4.91 -42.39
N ASP A 147 6.29 4.62 -42.86
CA ASP A 147 6.99 3.37 -42.57
C ASP A 147 7.64 3.38 -41.15
N PRO A 148 7.97 2.20 -40.58
CA PRO A 148 8.54 2.11 -39.23
C PRO A 148 9.86 2.88 -39.07
N GLN A 149 10.68 2.94 -40.12
CA GLN A 149 12.00 3.55 -40.05
C GLN A 149 11.90 5.07 -39.90
N THR A 150 11.00 5.70 -40.66
CA THR A 150 10.71 7.14 -40.50
C THR A 150 10.21 7.46 -39.09
N LEU A 151 9.30 6.64 -38.52
CA LEU A 151 8.82 6.88 -37.15
C LEU A 151 9.94 6.73 -36.10
N ALA A 152 10.83 5.76 -36.28
CA ALA A 152 12.01 5.59 -35.42
C ALA A 152 12.98 6.78 -35.52
N ASP A 153 13.22 7.29 -36.73
CA ASP A 153 14.06 8.47 -36.95
C ASP A 153 13.45 9.72 -36.30
N MET A 154 12.14 9.96 -36.46
CA MET A 154 11.44 11.07 -35.80
C MET A 154 11.51 11.00 -34.27
N ALA A 155 11.42 9.80 -33.69
CA ALA A 155 11.55 9.61 -32.25
C ALA A 155 13.00 9.84 -31.77
N ARG A 156 14.01 9.36 -32.52
CA ARG A 156 15.43 9.53 -32.22
C ARG A 156 15.83 11.01 -32.26
N ASP A 157 15.38 11.73 -33.29
CA ASP A 157 15.74 13.12 -33.54
C ASP A 157 14.93 14.11 -32.69
N LYS A 158 14.04 13.58 -31.83
CA LYS A 158 13.18 14.28 -30.86
C LYS A 158 12.09 15.14 -31.49
N ASP A 159 11.78 14.94 -32.77
CA ASP A 159 10.60 15.52 -33.39
C ASP A 159 9.34 15.01 -32.68
N LEU A 160 9.31 13.71 -32.34
CA LEU A 160 8.24 13.07 -31.59
C LEU A 160 8.72 12.65 -30.20
N THR A 161 8.32 13.40 -29.17
CA THR A 161 8.67 13.09 -27.78
C THR A 161 7.53 12.36 -27.07
N PHE A 162 7.82 11.20 -26.49
CA PHE A 162 6.90 10.45 -25.64
C PHE A 162 7.34 10.56 -24.17
N PRO A 163 6.63 11.32 -23.32
CA PRO A 163 6.89 11.39 -21.89
C PRO A 163 6.46 10.10 -21.17
N VAL A 164 7.21 9.02 -21.38
CA VAL A 164 7.09 7.76 -20.61
C VAL A 164 7.83 7.89 -19.28
N LYS A 165 7.26 7.36 -18.19
CA LYS A 165 7.95 7.30 -16.90
C LYS A 165 8.98 6.17 -16.87
N ASP A 166 9.86 6.19 -15.87
CA ASP A 166 10.78 5.08 -15.63
C ASP A 166 10.01 3.77 -15.41
N GLY A 167 10.43 2.72 -16.11
CA GLY A 167 9.77 1.42 -16.08
C GLY A 167 8.47 1.32 -16.90
N GLU A 168 8.02 2.41 -17.53
CA GLU A 168 6.95 2.35 -18.52
C GLU A 168 7.48 1.93 -19.88
N THR A 169 6.61 1.30 -20.66
CA THR A 169 6.87 0.97 -22.06
C THR A 169 5.71 1.47 -22.90
N LEU A 170 6.00 2.25 -23.94
CA LEU A 170 5.04 2.63 -24.95
C LEU A 170 5.38 1.91 -26.25
N GLU A 171 4.39 1.30 -26.89
CA GLU A 171 4.56 0.64 -28.17
C GLU A 171 3.48 1.09 -29.15
N VAL A 172 3.90 1.54 -30.33
CA VAL A 172 3.04 1.97 -31.42
C VAL A 172 2.95 0.83 -32.43
N PHE A 173 1.73 0.48 -32.79
CA PHE A 173 1.44 -0.56 -33.77
C PHE A 173 0.72 0.04 -34.97
N GLN A 174 1.07 -0.46 -36.15
CA GLN A 174 0.32 -0.26 -37.38
C GLN A 174 -0.53 -1.50 -37.64
N ILE A 175 -1.82 -1.30 -37.88
CA ILE A 175 -2.78 -2.34 -38.19
C ILE A 175 -3.08 -2.29 -39.69
N ASN A 176 -2.78 -3.38 -40.38
CA ASN A 176 -3.08 -3.57 -41.79
C ASN A 176 -3.93 -4.84 -41.96
N GLY A 177 -5.25 -4.67 -42.06
CA GLY A 177 -6.20 -5.77 -41.93
C GLY A 177 -6.10 -6.41 -40.54
N ASP A 178 -5.86 -7.73 -40.50
CA ASP A 178 -5.70 -8.48 -39.25
C ASP A 178 -4.25 -8.56 -38.76
N LYS A 179 -3.30 -7.94 -39.48
CA LYS A 179 -1.88 -7.94 -39.11
C LYS A 179 -1.55 -6.71 -38.27
N ARG A 180 -1.02 -6.95 -37.08
CA ARG A 180 -0.49 -5.94 -36.16
C ARG A 180 1.04 -5.93 -36.23
N ASN A 181 1.62 -4.86 -36.76
CA ASN A 181 3.06 -4.68 -36.88
C ASN A 181 3.53 -3.64 -35.85
N SER A 182 4.54 -3.98 -35.05
CA SER A 182 5.18 -3.01 -34.16
C SER A 182 6.02 -2.02 -34.98
N MET A 183 5.76 -0.73 -34.79
CA MET A 183 6.41 0.37 -35.53
C MET A 183 7.47 1.05 -34.68
N LEU A 184 7.18 1.25 -33.40
CA LEU A 184 8.05 1.96 -32.47
C LEU A 184 7.83 1.43 -31.06
N ARG A 185 8.93 1.21 -30.33
CA ARG A 185 8.91 0.89 -28.90
C ARG A 185 9.79 1.87 -28.14
N VAL A 186 9.28 2.39 -27.04
CA VAL A 186 9.96 3.35 -26.17
C VAL A 186 9.93 2.83 -24.72
N PRO A 187 11.09 2.51 -24.11
CA PRO A 187 12.42 2.44 -24.74
C PRO A 187 12.55 1.25 -25.71
N ALA A 188 13.45 1.35 -26.70
CA ALA A 188 13.62 0.30 -27.72
C ALA A 188 14.02 -1.08 -27.14
N SER A 189 14.68 -1.09 -25.98
CA SER A 189 15.10 -2.31 -25.27
C SER A 189 14.00 -2.95 -24.42
N ALA A 190 12.83 -2.32 -24.28
CA ALA A 190 11.74 -2.87 -23.48
C ALA A 190 11.16 -4.15 -24.09
N GLN A 191 10.49 -4.94 -23.25
CA GLN A 191 9.75 -6.12 -23.69
C GLN A 191 8.57 -5.72 -24.58
N THR A 192 8.27 -6.53 -25.60
CA THR A 192 7.07 -6.37 -26.43
C THR A 192 5.82 -6.38 -25.56
N ILE A 193 4.89 -5.49 -25.86
CA ILE A 193 3.58 -5.42 -25.20
C ILE A 193 2.61 -6.34 -25.94
N ASP A 194 2.01 -7.27 -25.20
CA ASP A 194 0.95 -8.14 -25.72
C ASP A 194 -0.25 -7.31 -26.20
N SER A 195 -0.97 -7.85 -27.17
CA SER A 195 -2.08 -7.11 -27.80
C SER A 195 -3.24 -6.92 -26.82
N VAL A 196 -3.58 -5.67 -26.53
CA VAL A 196 -4.75 -5.31 -25.73
C VAL A 196 -5.72 -4.56 -26.63
N ALA A 197 -6.97 -5.05 -26.70
CA ALA A 197 -7.97 -4.38 -27.51
C ALA A 197 -8.16 -2.91 -27.07
N PRO A 198 -8.39 -1.96 -28.00
CA PRO A 198 -8.55 -0.56 -27.65
C PRO A 198 -9.63 -0.33 -26.58
N GLY A 199 -9.31 0.49 -25.58
CA GLY A 199 -10.19 0.79 -24.45
C GLY A 199 -10.34 -0.36 -23.44
N LYS A 200 -9.55 -1.44 -23.58
CA LYS A 200 -9.43 -2.48 -22.56
C LYS A 200 -8.17 -2.26 -21.74
N THR A 201 -8.22 -2.77 -20.52
CA THR A 201 -7.08 -2.82 -19.62
C THR A 201 -6.79 -4.27 -19.28
N LEU A 202 -5.52 -4.64 -19.29
CA LEU A 202 -5.03 -5.94 -18.89
C LEU A 202 -4.10 -5.75 -17.68
N VAL A 203 -4.28 -6.59 -16.66
CA VAL A 203 -3.43 -6.63 -15.48
C VAL A 203 -2.57 -7.88 -15.60
N GLU A 204 -1.26 -7.70 -15.72
CA GLU A 204 -0.31 -8.80 -15.90
C GLU A 204 0.71 -8.82 -14.76
N SER A 205 1.29 -10.00 -14.53
CA SER A 205 2.47 -10.13 -13.69
C SER A 205 3.74 -10.23 -14.52
N ARG A 206 4.78 -9.56 -14.03
CA ARG A 206 6.16 -9.65 -14.52
C ARG A 206 7.08 -10.06 -13.38
N LEU A 207 8.34 -10.36 -13.70
CA LEU A 207 9.36 -10.77 -12.73
C LEU A 207 9.48 -9.76 -11.56
N ASP A 208 9.32 -8.48 -11.84
CA ASP A 208 9.55 -7.40 -10.88
C ASP A 208 8.27 -6.85 -10.22
N GLY A 209 7.09 -7.32 -10.60
CA GLY A 209 5.83 -6.83 -10.02
C GLY A 209 4.59 -7.01 -10.88
N ILE A 210 3.59 -6.15 -10.62
CA ILE A 210 2.36 -6.06 -11.39
C ILE A 210 2.53 -4.94 -12.42
N VAL A 211 2.13 -5.19 -13.67
CA VAL A 211 2.05 -4.17 -14.71
C VAL A 211 0.63 -4.03 -15.21
N ILE A 212 0.26 -2.80 -15.55
CA ILE A 212 -1.01 -2.45 -16.15
C ILE A 212 -0.78 -2.15 -17.61
N VAL A 213 -1.46 -2.87 -18.50
CA VAL A 213 -1.37 -2.66 -19.94
C VAL A 213 -2.69 -2.08 -20.44
N VAL A 214 -2.60 -0.96 -21.15
CA VAL A 214 -3.76 -0.27 -21.76
C VAL A 214 -3.49 -0.05 -23.24
N GLY A 215 -4.54 -0.10 -24.05
CA GLY A 215 -4.49 0.15 -25.49
C GLY A 215 -5.45 1.26 -25.92
N ALA A 216 -5.04 2.08 -26.89
CA ALA A 216 -5.90 3.06 -27.54
C ALA A 216 -5.75 3.02 -29.07
N LYS A 217 -6.85 3.29 -29.77
CA LYS A 217 -6.88 3.34 -31.23
C LYS A 217 -6.40 4.70 -31.73
N VAL A 218 -5.54 4.71 -32.73
CA VAL A 218 -5.09 5.92 -33.43
C VAL A 218 -5.75 5.97 -34.80
N THR A 219 -6.58 6.98 -35.02
CA THR A 219 -7.30 7.15 -36.30
C THR A 219 -6.46 7.98 -37.26
N ALA A 220 -6.06 7.38 -38.39
CA ALA A 220 -5.40 8.11 -39.46
C ALA A 220 -6.43 8.93 -40.26
N PRO A 221 -6.10 10.16 -40.69
CA PRO A 221 -7.07 11.06 -41.30
C PRO A 221 -7.47 10.70 -42.74
N HIS A 222 -6.70 9.89 -43.47
CA HIS A 222 -6.93 9.63 -44.91
C HIS A 222 -6.53 8.22 -45.39
N SER A 223 -6.37 7.24 -44.49
CA SER A 223 -5.92 5.90 -44.88
C SER A 223 -6.78 4.80 -44.28
N ASP A 224 -6.89 3.69 -45.02
CA ASP A 224 -7.43 2.42 -44.51
C ASP A 224 -6.51 1.81 -43.43
N ILE A 225 -5.31 2.35 -43.27
CA ILE A 225 -4.36 1.97 -42.21
C ILE A 225 -4.85 2.53 -40.88
N ALA A 226 -5.16 1.64 -39.95
CA ALA A 226 -5.47 1.98 -38.56
C ALA A 226 -4.21 1.89 -37.71
N GLY A 227 -4.11 2.75 -36.69
CA GLY A 227 -3.05 2.67 -35.69
C GLY A 227 -3.57 2.17 -34.36
N GLU A 228 -2.67 1.66 -33.55
CA GLU A 228 -2.90 1.38 -32.14
C GLU A 228 -1.67 1.81 -31.36
N VAL A 229 -1.88 2.30 -30.15
CA VAL A 229 -0.80 2.58 -29.21
C VAL A 229 -1.12 1.87 -27.91
N ALA A 230 -0.14 1.15 -27.37
CA ALA A 230 -0.24 0.46 -26.10
C ALA A 230 0.76 1.05 -25.10
N LEU A 231 0.37 1.09 -23.83
CA LEU A 231 1.20 1.52 -22.72
C LEU A 231 1.19 0.45 -21.65
N SER A 232 2.38 0.01 -21.25
CA SER A 232 2.61 -0.83 -20.08
C SER A 232 3.17 0.05 -18.96
N ALA A 233 2.46 0.14 -17.84
CA ALA A 233 2.85 0.91 -16.68
C ALA A 233 3.08 -0.01 -15.47
N ALA A 234 4.24 0.11 -14.84
CA ALA A 234 4.55 -0.62 -13.62
C ALA A 234 3.74 -0.07 -12.44
N LEU A 235 3.13 -0.96 -11.67
CA LEU A 235 2.40 -0.58 -10.47
C LEU A 235 3.36 -0.33 -9.30
N ASP A 236 3.33 0.87 -8.73
CA ASP A 236 4.08 1.16 -7.51
C ASP A 236 3.41 0.51 -6.30
N LEU A 237 4.04 -0.54 -5.80
CA LEU A 237 3.60 -1.30 -4.63
C LEU A 237 4.36 -0.92 -3.36
N THR A 238 5.16 0.15 -3.34
CA THR A 238 6.05 0.48 -2.21
C THR A 238 5.26 0.65 -0.90
N ALA A 239 4.23 1.48 -0.89
CA ALA A 239 3.38 1.69 0.29
C ALA A 239 2.64 0.42 0.75
N VAL A 240 2.27 -0.45 -0.20
CA VAL A 240 1.65 -1.76 0.10
C VAL A 240 2.67 -2.68 0.75
N LYS A 241 3.88 -2.79 0.18
CA LYS A 241 4.97 -3.63 0.68
C LYS A 241 5.32 -3.29 2.11
N GLU A 242 5.46 -2.00 2.44
CA GLU A 242 5.75 -1.53 3.79
C GLU A 242 4.65 -1.91 4.79
N ARG A 243 3.38 -1.62 4.45
CA ARG A 243 2.24 -1.94 5.32
C ARG A 243 2.06 -3.43 5.50
N LEU A 244 2.25 -4.21 4.44
CA LEU A 244 2.11 -5.66 4.46
C LEU A 244 3.24 -6.30 5.28
N ALA A 245 4.50 -5.89 5.09
CA ALA A 245 5.65 -6.44 5.84
C ALA A 245 5.57 -6.21 7.36
N ALA A 246 4.80 -5.22 7.81
CA ALA A 246 4.54 -5.00 9.22
C ALA A 246 3.66 -6.11 9.86
N VAL A 247 2.81 -6.77 9.08
CA VAL A 247 1.79 -7.71 9.58
C VAL A 247 1.97 -9.15 9.08
N VAL A 248 2.70 -9.37 7.99
CA VAL A 248 2.92 -10.71 7.41
C VAL A 248 4.39 -11.02 7.26
N ASP A 249 4.72 -12.31 7.29
CA ASP A 249 6.05 -12.82 6.96
C ASP A 249 6.19 -13.11 5.47
N GLU A 250 5.07 -13.35 4.77
CA GLU A 250 5.03 -13.55 3.32
C GLU A 250 3.70 -13.03 2.76
N GLY A 251 3.74 -12.42 1.58
CA GLY A 251 2.57 -11.91 0.88
C GLY A 251 2.69 -12.08 -0.62
N ILE A 252 1.73 -12.75 -1.24
CA ILE A 252 1.69 -13.11 -2.66
C ILE A 252 0.34 -12.69 -3.23
N VAL A 253 0.34 -11.95 -4.34
CA VAL A 253 -0.86 -11.69 -5.13
C VAL A 253 -1.05 -12.84 -6.11
N MET A 254 -2.22 -13.48 -6.01
CA MET A 254 -2.69 -14.60 -6.81
C MET A 254 -3.79 -14.13 -7.78
N GLY A 255 -4.09 -14.95 -8.79
CA GLY A 255 -5.12 -14.67 -9.80
C GLY A 255 -4.60 -13.97 -11.06
N LEU A 256 -3.30 -13.71 -11.14
CA LEU A 256 -2.58 -13.30 -12.36
C LEU A 256 -1.98 -14.52 -13.07
N SER A 257 -1.42 -14.32 -14.27
CA SER A 257 -0.76 -15.40 -15.05
C SER A 257 0.38 -16.08 -14.29
N MET A 258 1.13 -15.29 -13.51
CA MET A 258 2.11 -15.74 -12.53
C MET A 258 1.84 -15.10 -11.15
N PRO A 259 2.03 -15.82 -10.04
CA PRO A 259 1.96 -15.23 -8.70
C PRO A 259 2.99 -14.10 -8.52
N VAL A 260 2.59 -12.98 -7.92
CA VAL A 260 3.49 -11.86 -7.65
C VAL A 260 3.83 -11.80 -6.17
N ILE A 261 5.10 -11.98 -5.84
CA ILE A 261 5.59 -11.87 -4.47
C ILE A 261 5.64 -10.37 -4.10
N VAL A 262 4.79 -9.96 -3.18
CA VAL A 262 4.78 -8.60 -2.62
C VAL A 262 5.77 -8.52 -1.46
N VAL A 263 5.75 -9.51 -0.56
CA VAL A 263 6.67 -9.63 0.57
C VAL A 263 7.31 -11.01 0.53
N LYS A 264 8.65 -11.05 0.47
CA LYS A 264 9.41 -12.31 0.41
C LYS A 264 9.32 -13.07 1.73
N SER A 265 9.13 -14.38 1.62
CA SER A 265 9.10 -15.29 2.77
C SER A 265 10.38 -15.21 3.60
N THR A 266 10.24 -15.20 4.92
CA THR A 266 11.34 -15.40 5.87
C THR A 266 11.57 -16.88 6.21
N GLY A 267 10.83 -17.79 5.57
CA GLY A 267 10.90 -19.24 5.82
C GLY A 267 10.11 -19.69 7.05
N VAL A 268 9.34 -18.79 7.66
CA VAL A 268 8.47 -19.10 8.80
C VAL A 268 7.24 -19.87 8.30
N LYS A 269 6.98 -21.05 8.88
CA LYS A 269 5.74 -21.79 8.65
C LYS A 269 4.62 -21.13 9.45
N GLY A 270 3.57 -20.65 8.79
CA GLY A 270 2.42 -20.04 9.44
C GLY A 270 1.10 -20.38 8.75
N ASN A 271 0.00 -19.83 9.28
CA ASN A 271 -1.31 -20.03 8.67
C ASN A 271 -1.44 -19.14 7.43
N VAL A 272 -1.77 -19.76 6.29
CA VAL A 272 -1.98 -19.06 5.02
C VAL A 272 -3.41 -18.53 4.99
N VAL A 273 -3.56 -17.22 4.85
CA VAL A 273 -4.85 -16.54 4.73
C VAL A 273 -4.97 -15.98 3.32
N SER A 274 -6.10 -16.23 2.66
CA SER A 274 -6.39 -15.74 1.31
C SER A 274 -7.54 -14.73 1.35
N ILE A 275 -7.31 -13.53 0.83
CA ILE A 275 -8.26 -12.41 0.90
C ILE A 275 -8.48 -11.85 -0.50
N PRO A 276 -9.73 -11.67 -0.96
CA PRO A 276 -10.00 -11.12 -2.28
C PRO A 276 -9.51 -9.68 -2.39
N ILE A 277 -8.93 -9.32 -3.54
CA ILE A 277 -8.54 -7.95 -3.87
C ILE A 277 -9.67 -7.35 -4.72
N PRO A 278 -10.45 -6.40 -4.19
CA PRO A 278 -11.53 -5.79 -4.96
C PRO A 278 -10.94 -4.82 -6.00
N THR A 279 -11.15 -5.10 -7.28
CA THR A 279 -10.76 -4.23 -8.40
C THR A 279 -11.88 -4.22 -9.45
N LYS A 280 -11.99 -3.11 -10.20
CA LYS A 280 -12.98 -2.95 -11.29
C LYS A 280 -12.36 -3.10 -12.69
N VAL A 281 -11.04 -3.21 -12.76
CA VAL A 281 -10.29 -3.14 -14.02
C VAL A 281 -10.23 -4.49 -14.72
N THR A 282 -10.30 -5.59 -13.97
CA THR A 282 -10.17 -6.95 -14.50
C THR A 282 -11.29 -7.85 -13.97
N ASP A 283 -11.74 -8.77 -14.81
CA ASP A 283 -12.65 -9.86 -14.43
C ASP A 283 -11.91 -10.98 -13.67
N ALA A 284 -10.57 -10.93 -13.63
CA ALA A 284 -9.76 -11.89 -12.90
C ALA A 284 -10.02 -11.80 -11.40
N LYS A 285 -10.23 -12.95 -10.75
CA LYS A 285 -10.41 -13.03 -9.30
C LYS A 285 -9.06 -12.92 -8.60
N LEU A 286 -8.61 -11.69 -8.40
CA LEU A 286 -7.38 -11.41 -7.67
C LEU A 286 -7.55 -11.70 -6.17
N SER A 287 -6.53 -12.29 -5.57
CA SER A 287 -6.50 -12.52 -4.12
C SER A 287 -5.10 -12.32 -3.55
N LEU A 288 -5.02 -11.82 -2.33
CA LEU A 288 -3.80 -11.71 -1.54
C LEU A 288 -3.70 -12.94 -0.65
N SER A 289 -2.75 -13.82 -0.95
CA SER A 289 -2.34 -14.93 -0.09
C SER A 289 -1.23 -14.46 0.83
N ALA A 290 -1.38 -14.60 2.14
CA ALA A 290 -0.39 -14.15 3.09
C ALA A 290 -0.19 -15.10 4.27
N ILE A 291 1.06 -15.19 4.75
CA ILE A 291 1.42 -15.89 5.98
C ILE A 291 1.47 -14.86 7.10
N VAL A 292 0.45 -14.86 7.95
CA VAL A 292 0.33 -13.88 9.04
C VAL A 292 1.41 -14.13 10.08
N ARG A 293 2.16 -13.07 10.43
CA ARG A 293 3.16 -13.15 11.50
C ARG A 293 2.45 -13.45 12.81
N PRO A 294 2.84 -14.52 13.55
CA PRO A 294 2.27 -14.76 14.86
C PRO A 294 2.48 -13.52 15.74
N PRO A 295 1.49 -13.10 16.54
CA PRO A 295 1.64 -11.93 17.39
C PRO A 295 2.90 -12.12 18.25
N GLN A 296 3.85 -11.21 18.09
CA GLN A 296 5.08 -11.28 18.86
C GLN A 296 4.66 -11.17 20.33
N PRO A 297 5.00 -12.16 21.18
CA PRO A 297 4.62 -12.10 22.58
C PRO A 297 5.18 -10.79 23.14
N ALA A 298 4.31 -9.98 23.75
CA ALA A 298 4.73 -8.70 24.31
C ALA A 298 5.96 -8.96 25.19
N SER A 299 7.09 -8.34 24.84
CA SER A 299 8.38 -8.56 25.53
C SER A 299 8.30 -8.31 27.03
N SER A 300 7.33 -7.48 27.45
CA SER A 300 6.97 -7.24 28.84
C SER A 300 6.53 -8.49 29.60
N LEU A 301 5.85 -9.46 28.97
CA LEU A 301 5.45 -10.71 29.62
C LEU A 301 6.66 -11.57 29.96
N THR A 302 7.70 -11.56 29.13
CA THR A 302 8.95 -12.27 29.41
C THR A 302 9.69 -11.63 30.59
N ALA A 303 9.73 -10.29 30.63
CA ALA A 303 10.33 -9.55 31.76
C ALA A 303 9.56 -9.81 33.07
N VAL A 304 8.22 -9.83 33.04
CA VAL A 304 7.40 -10.15 34.22
C VAL A 304 7.61 -11.60 34.66
N ARG A 305 7.73 -12.56 33.73
CA ARG A 305 8.05 -13.95 34.08
C ARG A 305 9.41 -14.09 34.75
N ILE A 306 10.46 -13.50 34.15
CA ILE A 306 11.82 -13.55 34.71
C ILE A 306 11.87 -12.83 36.06
N GLY A 307 11.21 -11.68 36.19
CA GLY A 307 11.09 -10.95 37.45
C GLY A 307 10.34 -11.75 38.52
N GLY A 308 9.25 -12.44 38.14
CA GLY A 308 8.48 -13.30 39.04
C GLY A 308 9.30 -14.49 39.55
N PHE A 309 10.02 -15.19 38.67
CA PHE A 309 10.93 -16.27 39.09
C PHE A 309 12.09 -15.76 39.94
N GLY A 310 12.65 -14.59 39.62
CA GLY A 310 13.69 -13.95 40.43
C GLY A 310 13.21 -13.63 41.83
N LEU A 311 12.00 -13.05 41.96
CA LEU A 311 11.39 -12.72 43.24
C LEU A 311 11.06 -13.98 44.06
N ALA A 312 10.52 -15.02 43.41
CA ALA A 312 10.25 -16.31 44.05
C ALA A 312 11.54 -16.97 44.57
N GLY A 313 12.61 -16.96 43.76
CA GLY A 313 13.93 -17.45 44.16
C GLY A 313 14.52 -16.68 45.34
N LEU A 314 14.38 -15.35 45.35
CA LEU A 314 14.81 -14.51 46.46
C LEU A 314 14.08 -14.85 47.76
N PHE A 315 12.76 -14.99 47.72
CA PHE A 315 11.98 -15.39 48.91
C PHE A 315 12.35 -16.79 49.41
N PHE A 316 12.63 -17.72 48.50
CA PHE A 316 13.09 -19.07 48.87
C PHE A 316 14.48 -19.04 49.54
N LEU A 317 15.39 -18.21 49.05
CA LEU A 317 16.73 -18.06 49.63
C LEU A 317 16.66 -17.43 51.03
N LEU A 318 15.86 -16.38 51.22
CA LEU A 318 15.62 -15.76 52.53
C LEU A 318 15.06 -16.78 53.54
N PHE A 319 14.16 -17.66 53.08
CA PHE A 319 13.63 -18.75 53.88
C PHE A 319 14.73 -19.76 54.30
N LEU A 320 15.62 -20.17 53.40
CA LEU A 320 16.74 -21.06 53.72
C LEU A 320 17.72 -20.44 54.73
N VAL A 321 18.05 -19.14 54.59
CA VAL A 321 18.92 -18.44 55.56
C VAL A 321 18.27 -18.38 56.94
N ALA A 322 16.96 -18.13 57.00
CA ALA A 322 16.21 -18.16 58.25
C ALA A 322 16.19 -19.55 58.89
N LEU A 323 16.20 -20.61 58.08
CA LEU A 323 16.27 -22.01 58.54
C LEU A 323 17.66 -22.34 59.12
N LEU A 324 18.75 -21.93 58.46
CA LEU A 324 20.13 -22.21 58.87
C LEU A 324 20.59 -21.46 60.13
N ARG A 325 19.95 -20.34 60.48
CA ARG A 325 20.25 -19.57 61.70
C ARG A 325 19.64 -20.15 62.98
N ARG A 326 18.89 -21.24 62.85
CA ARG A 326 18.32 -22.00 63.97
C ARG A 326 19.19 -23.18 64.32
#